data_AF-A0A1W9ULX4-F1
#
_entry.id   AF-A0A1W9ULX4-F1
#
_cell.length_a   1.000
_cell.length_b   1.000
_cell.length_c   1.000
_cell.angle_alpha   90.00
_cell.angle_beta   90.00
_cell.angle_gamma   90.00
#
_symmetry.space_group_name_H-M   'P 1'
#
loop_
_entity.id
_entity.type
_entity.pdbx_description
1 polymer ?
#
loop_
_entity_poly.entity_id
_entity_poly.type
_entity_poly.pdbx_seq_one_letter_code
_entity_poly.pdbx_strand_id
1 'polypeptide(L)'
;MTEGISLAQFGGFLARNMDSIKAVRQEAEELQVGFNSKYVEFRARHDATLASLVDQIVDDPKIAGAELGGMIGERIVEERAIAEKRRRELREELIPAAQKETDDLLADSQAEVEHYRQINPQFDQSEEEVKARQQKLQQQLADLNQQVQKLGRGLGFLGNFFKISKLDRERQRIIGQLQYIERELKEIRDKWEAQRTQFTSQQQKAQARWQEASLELAKLQSELELLDDDSARERLALQRAARNIIDDLKEHIDCPNADFQRELDEMVELNIQTDDYHEGLGQAAGLIALLDAVVEGLAGMQNSVGALVREQRMHSAYLPKLVLNIPAGAVDFHQQWEGLKKMLLDEKTICEHPADFVKAMEPVIENQLSNEAIGRMFDLLGGALSRAADEQWK
;
A
#
# COMPACT_ATOMS: atom_id res chain seq x y z
N MET A 1 -29.07 6.58 48.33
CA MET A 1 -28.21 7.78 48.23
C MET A 1 -26.80 7.28 48.08
N THR A 2 -26.21 7.38 46.90
CA THR A 2 -24.80 7.06 46.66
C THR A 2 -23.94 8.13 47.34
N GLU A 3 -22.91 7.73 48.09
CA GLU A 3 -21.92 8.66 48.64
C GLU A 3 -21.25 9.42 47.50
N GLY A 4 -21.11 10.74 47.67
CA GLY A 4 -20.45 11.58 46.69
C GLY A 4 -18.94 11.28 46.61
N ILE A 5 -18.40 11.33 45.40
CA ILE A 5 -17.00 11.04 45.10
C ILE A 5 -16.25 12.31 44.69
N SER A 6 -14.95 12.34 44.92
CA SER A 6 -14.07 13.42 44.45
C SER A 6 -13.78 13.32 42.94
N LEU A 7 -13.34 14.43 42.34
CA LEU A 7 -12.85 14.44 40.94
C LEU A 7 -11.77 13.38 40.67
N ALA A 8 -10.87 13.14 41.63
CA ALA A 8 -9.83 12.13 41.49
C ALA A 8 -10.41 10.71 41.45
N GLN A 9 -11.40 10.42 42.30
CA GLN A 9 -12.12 9.14 42.28
C GLN A 9 -12.94 8.98 41.00
N PHE A 10 -13.51 10.07 40.47
CA PHE A 10 -14.21 10.07 39.18
C PHE A 10 -13.25 9.76 38.01
N GLY A 11 -12.08 10.40 37.97
CA GLY A 11 -11.05 10.07 36.99
C GLY A 11 -10.58 8.61 37.09
N GLY A 12 -10.53 8.05 38.30
CA GLY A 12 -10.25 6.63 38.53
C GLY A 12 -11.39 5.69 38.09
N PHE A 13 -12.65 6.12 38.20
CA PHE A 13 -13.79 5.41 37.65
C PHE A 13 -13.70 5.32 36.12
N LEU A 14 -13.42 6.43 35.44
CA LEU A 14 -13.22 6.45 33.98
C LEU A 14 -12.07 5.53 33.57
N ALA A 15 -10.93 5.58 34.28
CA ALA A 15 -9.79 4.70 34.02
C ALA A 15 -10.16 3.21 34.05
N ARG A 16 -10.81 2.75 35.13
CA ARG A 16 -11.19 1.34 35.27
C ARG A 16 -12.15 0.86 34.18
N ASN A 17 -13.08 1.73 33.76
CA ASN A 17 -14.01 1.38 32.69
C ASN A 17 -13.32 1.32 31.33
N MET A 18 -12.38 2.23 31.05
CA MET A 18 -11.54 2.11 29.85
C MET A 18 -10.74 0.81 29.84
N ASP A 19 -10.16 0.41 30.97
CA ASP A 19 -9.41 -0.85 31.08
C ASP A 19 -10.32 -2.07 30.84
N SER A 20 -11.56 -2.03 31.35
CA SER A 20 -12.56 -3.08 31.13
C SER A 20 -12.99 -3.17 29.65
N ILE A 21 -13.21 -2.01 29.00
CA ILE A 21 -13.56 -1.96 27.58
C ILE A 21 -12.38 -2.46 26.71
N LYS A 22 -11.15 -2.07 27.04
CA LYS A 22 -9.95 -2.56 26.36
C LYS A 22 -9.77 -4.08 26.50
N ALA A 23 -10.13 -4.64 27.65
CA ALA A 23 -10.11 -6.09 27.83
C ALA A 23 -11.11 -6.77 26.90
N VAL A 24 -12.34 -6.28 26.80
CA VAL A 24 -13.32 -6.79 25.83
C VAL A 24 -12.82 -6.65 24.39
N ARG A 25 -12.25 -5.49 24.06
CA ARG A 25 -11.69 -5.21 22.74
C ARG A 25 -10.62 -6.22 22.36
N GLN A 26 -9.74 -6.58 23.30
CA GLN A 26 -8.71 -7.59 23.07
C GLN A 26 -9.33 -8.96 22.73
N GLU A 27 -10.34 -9.41 23.48
CA GLU A 27 -11.03 -10.67 23.14
C GLU A 27 -11.71 -10.61 21.76
N ALA A 28 -12.25 -9.44 21.38
CA ALA A 28 -12.83 -9.26 20.04
C ALA A 28 -11.77 -9.31 18.93
N GLU A 29 -10.55 -8.81 19.17
CA GLU A 29 -9.43 -8.94 18.25
C GLU A 29 -8.96 -10.39 18.10
N GLU A 30 -8.84 -11.11 19.23
CA GLU A 30 -8.51 -12.55 19.22
C GLU A 30 -9.56 -13.31 18.40
N LEU A 31 -10.84 -13.05 18.62
CA LEU A 31 -11.92 -13.62 17.82
C LEU A 31 -11.82 -13.27 16.32
N GLN A 32 -11.51 -12.02 15.97
CA GLN A 32 -11.34 -11.61 14.57
C GLN A 32 -10.18 -12.36 13.92
N VAL A 33 -9.09 -12.61 14.66
CA VAL A 33 -7.96 -13.43 14.18
C VAL A 33 -8.41 -14.89 13.99
N GLY A 34 -9.16 -15.45 14.94
CA GLY A 34 -9.71 -16.79 14.86
C GLY A 34 -10.62 -16.99 13.64
N PHE A 35 -11.55 -16.05 13.39
CA PHE A 35 -12.38 -16.06 12.18
C PHE A 35 -11.57 -16.01 10.90
N ASN A 36 -10.57 -15.12 10.81
CA ASN A 36 -9.72 -15.04 9.63
C ASN A 36 -8.95 -16.35 9.38
N SER A 37 -8.41 -16.97 10.44
CA SER A 37 -7.71 -18.26 10.32
C SER A 37 -8.64 -19.34 9.78
N LYS A 38 -9.86 -19.43 10.31
CA LYS A 38 -10.85 -20.42 9.86
C LYS A 38 -11.37 -20.15 8.46
N TYR A 39 -11.61 -18.89 8.13
CA TYR A 39 -12.00 -18.48 6.79
C TYR A 39 -10.96 -18.86 5.75
N VAL A 40 -9.66 -18.70 6.03
CA VAL A 40 -8.59 -19.11 5.10
C VAL A 40 -8.55 -20.64 4.91
N GLU A 41 -8.65 -21.43 5.98
CA GLU A 41 -8.71 -22.90 5.90
C GLU A 41 -9.89 -23.36 5.04
N PHE A 42 -11.06 -22.76 5.28
CA PHE A 42 -12.30 -23.04 4.59
C PHE A 42 -12.27 -22.61 3.11
N ARG A 43 -11.72 -21.42 2.81
CA ARG A 43 -11.71 -20.84 1.45
C ARG A 43 -10.96 -21.72 0.45
N ALA A 44 -9.89 -22.39 0.88
CA ALA A 44 -9.18 -23.32 0.01
C ALA A 44 -10.05 -24.51 -0.44
N ARG A 45 -10.93 -25.01 0.46
CA ARG A 45 -11.89 -26.06 0.13
C ARG A 45 -12.98 -25.53 -0.81
N HIS A 46 -13.53 -24.36 -0.50
CA HIS A 46 -14.51 -23.66 -1.34
C HIS A 46 -14.01 -23.47 -2.78
N ASP A 47 -12.83 -22.88 -2.95
CA ASP A 47 -12.27 -22.61 -4.28
C ASP A 47 -11.99 -23.91 -5.06
N ALA A 48 -11.59 -24.99 -4.37
CA ALA A 48 -11.37 -26.30 -4.98
C ALA A 48 -12.68 -26.97 -5.43
N THR A 49 -13.73 -26.94 -4.59
CA THR A 49 -15.05 -27.48 -4.92
C THR A 49 -15.68 -26.70 -6.07
N LEU A 50 -15.62 -25.37 -6.05
CA LEU A 50 -16.11 -24.51 -7.13
C LEU A 50 -15.39 -24.82 -8.45
N ALA A 51 -14.06 -24.91 -8.44
CA ALA A 51 -13.29 -25.24 -9.63
C ALA A 51 -13.67 -26.64 -10.18
N SER A 52 -13.79 -27.64 -9.31
CA SER A 52 -14.23 -29.01 -9.68
C SER A 52 -15.59 -29.00 -10.39
N LEU A 53 -16.59 -28.34 -9.79
CA LEU A 53 -17.95 -28.29 -10.33
C LEU A 53 -18.00 -27.56 -11.68
N VAL A 54 -17.27 -26.45 -11.79
CA VAL A 54 -17.20 -25.69 -13.04
C VAL A 54 -16.54 -26.51 -14.15
N ASP A 55 -15.43 -27.19 -13.86
CA ASP A 55 -14.74 -28.03 -14.85
C ASP A 55 -15.64 -29.19 -15.31
N GLN A 56 -16.38 -29.82 -14.40
CA GLN A 56 -17.36 -30.87 -14.74
C GLN A 56 -18.47 -30.36 -15.67
N ILE A 57 -19.00 -29.16 -15.44
CA ILE A 57 -20.01 -28.55 -16.33
C ILE A 57 -19.42 -28.19 -17.69
N VAL A 58 -18.20 -27.66 -17.72
CA VAL A 58 -17.53 -27.30 -18.98
C VAL A 58 -17.28 -28.55 -19.84
N ASP A 59 -16.94 -29.68 -19.22
CA ASP A 59 -16.69 -30.94 -19.90
C ASP A 59 -17.99 -31.66 -20.33
N ASP A 60 -19.03 -31.66 -19.50
CA ASP A 60 -20.37 -32.16 -19.85
C ASP A 60 -21.49 -31.23 -19.33
N PRO A 61 -21.96 -30.27 -20.15
CA PRO A 61 -22.99 -29.32 -19.74
C PRO A 61 -24.32 -29.96 -19.33
N LYS A 62 -24.58 -31.22 -19.70
CA LYS A 62 -25.82 -31.91 -19.32
C LYS A 62 -25.84 -32.34 -17.85
N ILE A 63 -24.68 -32.39 -17.20
CA ILE A 63 -24.56 -32.81 -15.80
C ILE A 63 -25.31 -31.87 -14.86
N ALA A 64 -25.42 -30.58 -15.22
CA ALA A 64 -26.13 -29.55 -14.47
C ALA A 64 -27.65 -29.79 -14.40
N GLY A 65 -28.23 -30.60 -15.29
CA GLY A 65 -29.68 -30.72 -15.39
C GLY A 65 -30.36 -29.47 -15.96
N ALA A 66 -31.69 -29.48 -15.97
CA ALA A 66 -32.48 -28.45 -16.66
C ALA A 66 -32.52 -27.10 -15.92
N GLU A 67 -32.61 -27.13 -14.59
CA GLU A 67 -32.75 -25.94 -13.76
C GLU A 67 -31.45 -25.14 -13.68
N LEU A 68 -30.38 -25.74 -13.14
CA LEU A 68 -29.05 -25.12 -13.09
C LEU A 68 -28.54 -24.77 -14.49
N GLY A 69 -28.76 -25.65 -15.48
CA GLY A 69 -28.43 -25.38 -16.88
C GLY A 69 -29.18 -24.18 -17.45
N GLY A 70 -30.43 -23.94 -17.03
CA GLY A 70 -31.20 -22.75 -17.39
C GLY A 70 -30.59 -21.47 -16.82
N MET A 71 -30.26 -21.46 -15.53
CA MET A 71 -29.62 -20.32 -14.86
C MET A 71 -28.27 -19.96 -15.51
N ILE A 72 -27.43 -20.98 -15.76
CA ILE A 72 -26.15 -20.80 -16.46
C ILE A 72 -26.39 -20.30 -17.89
N GLY A 73 -27.40 -20.82 -18.58
CA GLY A 73 -27.77 -20.43 -19.93
C GLY A 73 -28.26 -18.98 -20.04
N GLU A 74 -28.89 -18.43 -19.01
CA GLU A 74 -29.23 -17.01 -18.94
C GLU A 74 -27.97 -16.16 -18.77
N ARG A 75 -27.10 -16.54 -17.81
CA ARG A 75 -25.86 -15.80 -17.53
C ARG A 75 -24.85 -15.85 -18.68
N ILE A 76 -24.80 -16.94 -19.45
CA ILE A 76 -23.86 -17.07 -20.57
C ILE A 76 -24.05 -15.97 -21.63
N VAL A 77 -25.27 -15.44 -21.79
CA VAL A 77 -25.56 -14.35 -22.74
C VAL A 77 -24.82 -13.09 -22.32
N GLU A 78 -24.82 -12.78 -21.02
CA GLU A 78 -24.10 -11.64 -20.46
C GLU A 78 -22.58 -11.85 -20.58
N GLU A 79 -22.07 -13.03 -20.22
CA GLU A 79 -20.64 -13.32 -20.30
C GLU A 79 -20.10 -13.29 -21.75
N ARG A 80 -20.91 -13.72 -22.72
CA ARG A 80 -20.59 -13.54 -24.16
C ARG A 80 -20.51 -12.08 -24.54
N ALA A 81 -21.45 -11.25 -24.08
CA ALA A 81 -21.43 -9.81 -24.36
C ALA A 81 -20.21 -9.12 -23.72
N ILE A 82 -19.83 -9.53 -22.50
CA ILE A 82 -18.61 -9.06 -21.82
C ILE A 82 -17.37 -9.46 -22.62
N ALA A 83 -17.26 -10.72 -23.05
CA ALA A 83 -16.14 -11.21 -23.83
C ALA A 83 -16.02 -10.49 -25.19
N GLU A 84 -17.12 -10.26 -25.89
CA GLU A 84 -17.13 -9.53 -27.16
C GLU A 84 -16.77 -8.05 -26.98
N LYS A 85 -17.26 -7.41 -25.92
CA LYS A 85 -16.85 -6.05 -25.57
C LYS A 85 -15.35 -5.97 -25.32
N ARG A 86 -14.80 -6.91 -24.54
CA ARG A 86 -13.37 -6.98 -24.24
C ARG A 86 -12.53 -7.22 -25.51
N ARG A 87 -12.97 -8.14 -26.37
CA ARG A 87 -12.32 -8.39 -27.67
C ARG A 87 -12.22 -7.13 -28.52
N ARG A 88 -13.31 -6.35 -28.57
CA ARG A 88 -13.35 -5.08 -29.31
C ARG A 88 -12.42 -4.03 -28.70
N GLU A 89 -12.46 -3.85 -27.39
CA GLU A 89 -11.58 -2.92 -26.66
C GLU A 89 -10.10 -3.26 -26.89
N LEU A 90 -9.72 -4.53 -26.81
CA LEU A 90 -8.37 -4.99 -27.12
C LEU A 90 -7.95 -4.61 -28.55
N ARG A 91 -8.82 -4.89 -29.52
CA ARG A 91 -8.53 -4.73 -30.95
C ARG A 91 -8.51 -3.28 -31.41
N GLU A 92 -9.45 -2.47 -30.91
CA GLU A 92 -9.68 -1.11 -31.40
C GLU A 92 -8.92 -0.05 -30.61
N GLU A 93 -8.63 -0.30 -29.33
CA GLU A 93 -8.06 0.71 -28.43
C GLU A 93 -6.72 0.27 -27.82
N LEU A 94 -6.70 -0.84 -27.08
CA LEU A 94 -5.57 -1.16 -26.21
C LEU A 94 -4.33 -1.62 -26.98
N ILE A 95 -4.47 -2.55 -27.92
CA ILE A 95 -3.34 -3.04 -28.72
C ILE A 95 -2.77 -1.92 -29.60
N PRO A 96 -3.58 -1.14 -30.35
CA PRO A 96 -3.05 -0.02 -31.13
C PRO A 96 -2.33 1.02 -30.26
N ALA A 97 -2.84 1.33 -29.07
CA ALA A 97 -2.19 2.26 -28.14
C ALA A 97 -0.84 1.71 -27.63
N ALA A 98 -0.80 0.45 -27.18
CA ALA A 98 0.42 -0.19 -26.69
C ALA A 98 1.48 -0.38 -27.80
N GLN A 99 1.06 -0.67 -29.04
CA GLN A 99 1.94 -0.70 -30.21
C GLN A 99 2.57 0.66 -30.44
N LYS A 100 1.75 1.72 -30.46
CA LYS A 100 2.24 3.08 -30.63
C LYS A 100 3.23 3.48 -29.54
N GLU A 101 2.95 3.17 -28.28
CA GLU A 101 3.89 3.45 -27.18
C GLU A 101 5.23 2.72 -27.37
N THR A 102 5.19 1.46 -27.76
CA THR A 102 6.40 0.66 -28.03
C THR A 102 7.21 1.25 -29.19
N ASP A 103 6.54 1.69 -30.25
CA ASP A 103 7.16 2.33 -31.42
C ASP A 103 7.75 3.70 -31.08
N ASP A 104 7.03 4.51 -30.31
CA ASP A 104 7.47 5.84 -29.83
C ASP A 104 8.73 5.68 -28.95
N LEU A 105 8.74 4.73 -28.01
CA LEU A 105 9.92 4.41 -27.17
C LEU A 105 11.13 3.98 -28.00
N LEU A 106 10.90 3.20 -29.06
CA LEU A 106 11.97 2.77 -29.95
C LEU A 106 12.52 3.96 -30.75
N ALA A 107 11.64 4.82 -31.29
CA ALA A 107 12.02 6.01 -32.03
C ALA A 107 12.82 7.00 -31.16
N ASP A 108 12.37 7.24 -29.93
CA ASP A 108 13.06 8.10 -28.95
C ASP A 108 14.46 7.54 -28.63
N SER A 109 14.56 6.23 -28.40
CA SER A 109 15.86 5.60 -28.14
C SER A 109 16.82 5.73 -29.34
N GLN A 110 16.32 5.56 -30.56
CA GLN A 110 17.11 5.76 -31.78
C GLN A 110 17.59 7.21 -31.93
N ALA A 111 16.72 8.18 -31.62
CA ALA A 111 17.07 9.60 -31.67
C ALA A 111 18.15 9.95 -30.63
N GLU A 112 18.06 9.42 -29.41
CA GLU A 112 19.10 9.60 -28.37
C GLU A 112 20.45 9.01 -28.79
N VAL A 113 20.46 7.80 -29.39
CA VAL A 113 21.68 7.18 -29.90
C VAL A 113 22.32 8.03 -30.99
N GLU A 114 21.52 8.55 -31.93
CA GLU A 114 22.03 9.38 -33.02
C GLU A 114 22.59 10.71 -32.51
N HIS A 115 21.92 11.35 -31.54
CA HIS A 115 22.45 12.54 -30.87
C HIS A 115 23.80 12.26 -30.19
N TYR A 116 23.93 11.14 -29.48
CA TYR A 116 25.19 10.75 -28.85
C TYR A 116 26.31 10.51 -29.87
N ARG A 117 26.00 9.89 -31.02
CA ARG A 117 26.96 9.69 -32.12
C ARG A 117 27.48 11.00 -32.71
N GLN A 118 26.69 12.06 -32.71
CA GLN A 118 27.10 13.38 -33.20
C GLN A 118 28.01 14.13 -32.21
N ILE A 119 27.80 13.93 -30.91
CA ILE A 119 28.54 14.63 -29.85
C ILE A 119 29.90 13.99 -29.57
N ASN A 120 30.00 12.66 -29.62
CA ASN A 120 31.23 11.93 -29.30
C ASN A 120 32.46 12.41 -30.09
N PRO A 121 32.40 12.61 -31.42
CA PRO A 121 33.54 13.14 -32.19
C PRO A 121 33.97 14.56 -31.78
N GLN A 122 33.06 15.40 -31.29
CA GLN A 122 33.38 16.77 -30.89
C GLN A 122 34.22 16.81 -29.61
N PHE A 123 33.89 15.92 -28.65
CA PHE A 123 34.70 15.75 -27.44
C PHE A 123 36.08 15.18 -27.76
N ASP A 124 36.15 14.19 -28.67
CA ASP A 124 37.41 13.60 -29.13
C ASP A 124 38.31 14.65 -29.80
N GLN A 125 37.76 15.42 -30.75
CA GLN A 125 38.49 16.50 -31.40
C GLN A 125 38.98 17.56 -30.41
N SER A 126 38.13 17.98 -29.48
CA SER A 126 38.49 18.96 -28.45
C SER A 126 39.61 18.46 -27.55
N GLU A 127 39.58 17.17 -27.16
CA GLU A 127 40.65 16.57 -26.36
C GLU A 127 41.97 16.51 -27.14
N GLU A 128 41.95 16.09 -28.40
CA GLU A 128 43.13 16.01 -29.26
C GLU A 128 43.77 17.38 -29.51
N GLU A 129 42.97 18.44 -29.70
CA GLU A 129 43.47 19.81 -29.81
C GLU A 129 44.20 20.29 -28.55
N VAL A 130 43.68 19.93 -27.37
CA VAL A 130 44.30 20.28 -26.09
C VAL A 130 45.58 19.46 -25.84
N LYS A 131 45.57 18.16 -26.18
CA LYS A 131 46.77 17.29 -26.12
C LYS A 131 47.89 17.80 -27.03
N ALA A 132 47.56 18.21 -28.25
CA ALA A 132 48.53 18.80 -29.18
C ALA A 132 49.16 20.09 -28.61
N ARG A 133 48.35 20.95 -27.98
CA ARG A 133 48.86 22.15 -27.27
C ARG A 133 49.77 21.76 -26.08
N GLN A 134 49.39 20.74 -25.31
CA GLN A 134 50.20 20.22 -24.20
C GLN A 134 51.58 19.77 -24.68
N GLN A 135 51.62 18.95 -25.75
CA GLN A 135 52.86 18.42 -26.31
C GLN A 135 53.79 19.53 -26.79
N LYS A 136 53.24 20.56 -27.45
CA LYS A 136 54.01 21.73 -27.89
C LYS A 136 54.64 22.49 -26.71
N LEU A 137 53.89 22.72 -25.63
CA LEU A 137 54.41 23.38 -24.43
C LEU A 137 55.46 22.53 -23.70
N GLN A 138 55.27 21.21 -23.62
CA GLN A 138 56.26 20.28 -23.06
C GLN A 138 57.57 20.31 -23.85
N GLN A 139 57.49 20.34 -25.19
CA GLN A 139 58.66 20.46 -26.05
C GLN A 139 59.38 21.80 -25.84
N GLN A 140 58.65 22.92 -25.78
CA GLN A 140 59.22 24.23 -25.46
C GLN A 140 59.88 24.26 -24.07
N LEU A 141 59.29 23.60 -23.07
CA LEU A 141 59.85 23.48 -21.73
C LEU A 141 61.17 22.68 -21.74
N ALA A 142 61.23 21.59 -22.51
CA ALA A 142 62.43 20.77 -22.68
C ALA A 142 63.56 21.58 -23.34
N ASP A 143 63.25 22.33 -24.39
CA ASP A 143 64.21 23.21 -25.08
C ASP A 143 64.74 24.31 -24.16
N LEU A 144 63.86 24.95 -23.37
CA LEU A 144 64.23 25.96 -22.37
C LEU A 144 65.15 25.38 -21.29
N ASN A 145 64.85 24.19 -20.77
CA ASN A 145 65.70 23.51 -19.80
C ASN A 145 67.08 23.21 -20.38
N GLN A 146 67.16 22.77 -21.65
CA GLN A 146 68.42 22.51 -22.32
C GLN A 146 69.25 23.80 -22.52
N GLN A 147 68.60 24.93 -22.84
CA GLN A 147 69.25 26.23 -22.97
C GLN A 147 69.79 26.77 -21.63
N VAL A 148 68.99 26.67 -20.56
CA VAL A 148 69.42 27.03 -19.20
C VAL A 148 70.64 26.19 -18.77
N GLN A 149 70.61 24.87 -19.03
CA GLN A 149 71.72 23.97 -18.69
C GLN A 149 73.00 24.30 -19.48
N LYS A 150 72.90 24.71 -20.75
CA LYS A 150 74.04 25.16 -21.56
C LYS A 150 74.64 26.47 -21.03
N LEU A 151 73.81 27.43 -20.62
CA LEU A 151 74.24 28.73 -20.10
C LEU A 151 74.79 28.67 -18.66
N GLY A 152 74.44 27.62 -17.90
CA GLY A 152 74.87 27.40 -16.52
C GLY A 152 76.17 26.61 -16.34
N ARG A 153 76.86 26.17 -17.40
CA ARG A 153 78.15 25.45 -17.30
C ARG A 153 79.35 26.41 -17.19
N GLY A 154 80.22 26.21 -16.19
CA GLY A 154 81.47 26.97 -15.98
C GLY A 154 81.28 28.36 -15.32
N LEU A 155 82.28 29.26 -15.43
CA LEU A 155 82.22 30.66 -14.95
C LEU A 155 81.17 31.54 -15.68
N GLY A 156 80.44 30.99 -16.64
CA GLY A 156 79.41 31.68 -17.44
C GLY A 156 78.15 32.10 -16.67
N PHE A 157 77.92 31.56 -15.47
CA PHE A 157 76.79 31.95 -14.61
C PHE A 157 76.89 33.42 -14.14
N LEU A 158 78.12 33.95 -13.96
CA LEU A 158 78.36 35.33 -13.53
C LEU A 158 78.10 36.36 -14.65
N GLY A 159 78.25 35.98 -15.92
CA GLY A 159 78.01 36.86 -17.07
C GLY A 159 76.61 36.76 -17.68
N ASN A 160 75.92 35.62 -17.50
CA ASN A 160 74.60 35.35 -18.11
C ASN A 160 73.44 35.33 -17.11
N PHE A 161 73.65 35.76 -15.85
CA PHE A 161 72.63 35.74 -14.80
C PHE A 161 71.26 36.33 -15.23
N PHE A 162 71.27 37.50 -15.88
CA PHE A 162 70.04 38.13 -16.40
C PHE A 162 69.34 37.29 -17.48
N LYS A 163 70.09 36.59 -18.34
CA LYS A 163 69.52 35.70 -19.36
C LYS A 163 68.92 34.44 -18.73
N ILE A 164 69.59 33.85 -17.75
CA ILE A 164 69.09 32.69 -17.00
C ILE A 164 67.81 33.07 -16.24
N SER A 165 67.78 34.23 -15.56
CA SER A 165 66.59 34.71 -14.87
C SER A 165 65.41 34.97 -15.82
N LYS A 166 65.68 35.46 -17.04
CA LYS A 166 64.63 35.61 -18.07
C LYS A 166 64.09 34.27 -18.54
N LEU A 167 64.96 33.30 -18.83
CA LEU A 167 64.57 31.94 -19.25
C LEU A 167 63.80 31.21 -18.14
N ASP A 168 64.16 31.42 -16.87
CA ASP A 168 63.43 30.82 -15.74
C ASP A 168 62.03 31.43 -15.57
N ARG A 169 61.85 32.74 -15.83
CA ARG A 169 60.50 33.35 -15.89
C ARG A 169 59.67 32.77 -17.03
N GLU A 170 60.27 32.52 -18.19
CA GLU A 170 59.59 31.87 -19.32
C GLU A 170 59.23 30.41 -19.00
N ARG A 171 60.12 29.67 -18.34
CA ARG A 171 59.87 28.33 -17.82
C ARG A 171 58.68 28.31 -16.85
N GLN A 172 58.65 29.21 -15.88
CA GLN A 172 57.53 29.32 -14.92
C GLN A 172 56.21 29.66 -15.62
N ARG A 173 56.22 30.49 -16.67
CA ARG A 173 55.03 30.76 -17.49
C ARG A 173 54.54 29.50 -18.21
N ILE A 174 55.43 28.74 -18.83
CA ILE A 174 55.06 27.49 -19.52
C ILE A 174 54.52 26.45 -18.52
N ILE A 175 55.13 26.35 -17.33
CA ILE A 175 54.63 25.48 -16.26
C ILE A 175 53.19 25.89 -15.88
N GLY A 176 52.93 27.19 -15.68
CA GLY A 176 51.58 27.69 -15.41
C GLY A 176 50.58 27.41 -16.55
N GLN A 177 51.03 27.49 -17.81
CA GLN A 177 50.20 27.13 -18.98
C GLN A 177 49.92 25.63 -19.06
N LEU A 178 50.90 24.78 -18.73
CA LEU A 178 50.71 23.32 -18.65
C LEU A 178 49.70 22.96 -17.56
N GLN A 179 49.77 23.59 -16.39
CA GLN A 179 48.77 23.41 -15.32
C GLN A 179 47.36 23.87 -15.73
N TYR A 180 47.25 24.89 -16.59
CA TYR A 180 45.98 25.28 -17.17
C TYR A 180 45.46 24.23 -18.16
N ILE A 181 46.33 23.74 -19.07
CA ILE A 181 45.98 22.68 -20.03
C ILE A 181 45.56 21.38 -19.32
N GLU A 182 46.23 21.00 -18.23
CA GLU A 182 45.82 19.84 -17.43
C GLU A 182 44.43 19.98 -16.84
N ARG A 183 44.06 21.19 -16.39
CA ARG A 183 42.68 21.49 -15.95
C ARG A 183 41.70 21.45 -17.11
N GLU A 184 42.04 22.01 -18.26
CA GLU A 184 41.22 22.00 -19.47
C GLU A 184 40.94 20.54 -19.94
N LEU A 185 41.97 19.68 -19.96
CA LEU A 185 41.81 18.24 -20.25
C LEU A 185 40.91 17.55 -19.25
N LYS A 186 41.09 17.84 -17.95
CA LYS A 186 40.24 17.27 -16.91
C LYS A 186 38.79 17.69 -17.10
N GLU A 187 38.53 18.97 -17.35
CA GLU A 187 37.16 19.47 -17.58
C GLU A 187 36.49 18.81 -18.79
N ILE A 188 37.22 18.61 -19.89
CA ILE A 188 36.70 17.90 -21.08
C ILE A 188 36.35 16.46 -20.74
N ARG A 189 37.22 15.75 -20.00
CA ARG A 189 37.00 14.36 -19.59
C ARG A 189 35.85 14.23 -18.60
N ASP A 190 35.76 15.12 -17.61
CA ASP A 190 34.68 15.14 -16.63
C ASP A 190 33.33 15.40 -17.33
N LYS A 191 33.28 16.33 -18.29
CA LYS A 191 32.07 16.58 -19.10
C LYS A 191 31.69 15.37 -19.95
N TRP A 192 32.67 14.73 -20.59
CA TRP A 192 32.44 13.51 -21.36
C TRP A 192 31.93 12.36 -20.49
N GLU A 193 32.53 12.13 -19.33
CA GLU A 193 32.11 11.08 -18.40
C GLU A 193 30.70 11.33 -17.86
N ALA A 194 30.35 12.58 -17.55
CA ALA A 194 29.00 12.96 -17.16
C ALA A 194 27.98 12.68 -18.28
N GLN A 195 28.28 13.09 -19.52
CA GLN A 195 27.43 12.83 -20.69
C GLN A 195 27.28 11.33 -20.96
N ARG A 196 28.37 10.57 -20.91
CA ARG A 196 28.36 9.11 -21.08
C ARG A 196 27.50 8.43 -20.01
N THR A 197 27.67 8.82 -18.75
CA THR A 197 26.90 8.26 -17.63
C THR A 197 25.42 8.57 -17.76
N GLN A 198 25.08 9.81 -18.12
CA GLN A 198 23.70 10.21 -18.40
C GLN A 198 23.10 9.39 -19.54
N PHE A 199 23.81 9.27 -20.66
CA PHE A 199 23.37 8.49 -21.82
C PHE A 199 23.17 7.01 -21.47
N THR A 200 24.12 6.38 -20.78
CA THR A 200 23.97 4.98 -20.35
C THR A 200 22.77 4.80 -19.42
N SER A 201 22.53 5.74 -18.50
CA SER A 201 21.38 5.72 -17.60
C SER A 201 20.05 5.87 -18.37
N GLN A 202 19.99 6.79 -19.32
CA GLN A 202 18.82 7.00 -20.19
C GLN A 202 18.56 5.76 -21.06
N GLN A 203 19.59 5.20 -21.68
CA GLN A 203 19.49 3.99 -22.48
C GLN A 203 18.99 2.79 -21.69
N GLN A 204 19.50 2.58 -20.47
CA GLN A 204 19.03 1.50 -19.59
C GLN A 204 17.55 1.68 -19.22
N LYS A 205 17.13 2.92 -18.89
CA LYS A 205 15.73 3.22 -18.57
C LYS A 205 14.81 3.05 -19.78
N ALA A 206 15.22 3.53 -20.94
CA ALA A 206 14.48 3.38 -22.19
C ALA A 206 14.34 1.90 -22.56
N GLN A 207 15.42 1.12 -22.42
CA GLN A 207 15.39 -0.33 -22.64
C GLN A 207 14.44 -1.05 -21.67
N ALA A 208 14.46 -0.71 -20.38
CA ALA A 208 13.56 -1.30 -19.40
C ALA A 208 12.09 -0.97 -19.70
N ARG A 209 11.78 0.29 -20.03
CA ARG A 209 10.42 0.71 -20.42
C ARG A 209 9.95 0.00 -21.68
N TRP A 210 10.81 -0.10 -22.69
CA TRP A 210 10.49 -0.79 -23.93
C TRP A 210 10.23 -2.28 -23.69
N GLN A 211 11.00 -2.94 -22.82
CA GLN A 211 10.75 -4.34 -22.43
C GLN A 211 9.41 -4.52 -21.71
N GLU A 212 9.07 -3.62 -20.79
CA GLU A 212 7.81 -3.63 -20.07
C GLU A 212 6.61 -3.43 -21.02
N ALA A 213 6.67 -2.40 -21.87
CA ALA A 213 5.65 -2.12 -22.88
C ALA A 213 5.51 -3.28 -23.89
N SER A 214 6.62 -3.88 -24.32
CA SER A 214 6.59 -5.05 -25.21
C SER A 214 5.95 -6.27 -24.56
N LEU A 215 6.21 -6.49 -23.27
CA LEU A 215 5.58 -7.58 -22.51
C LEU A 215 4.08 -7.34 -22.34
N GLU A 216 3.67 -6.11 -22.04
CA GLU A 216 2.26 -5.74 -21.96
C GLU A 216 1.55 -5.93 -23.30
N LEU A 217 2.13 -5.44 -24.39
CA LEU A 217 1.62 -5.66 -25.74
C LEU A 217 1.46 -7.16 -26.06
N ALA A 218 2.45 -7.98 -25.73
CA ALA A 218 2.39 -9.43 -25.93
C ALA A 218 1.26 -10.08 -25.12
N LYS A 219 1.02 -9.63 -23.88
CA LYS A 219 -0.12 -10.10 -23.06
C LYS A 219 -1.46 -9.72 -23.70
N LEU A 220 -1.61 -8.46 -24.13
CA LEU A 220 -2.84 -8.00 -24.80
C LEU A 220 -3.11 -8.78 -26.09
N GLN A 221 -2.06 -9.05 -26.88
CA GLN A 221 -2.15 -9.85 -28.10
C GLN A 221 -2.54 -11.30 -27.81
N SER A 222 -1.95 -11.91 -26.78
CA SER A 222 -2.30 -13.27 -26.36
C SER A 222 -3.74 -13.36 -25.84
N GLU A 223 -4.22 -12.35 -25.11
CA GLU A 223 -5.62 -12.25 -24.69
C GLU A 223 -6.56 -12.13 -25.90
N LEU A 224 -6.21 -11.28 -26.88
CA LEU A 224 -6.99 -11.16 -28.11
C LEU A 224 -7.02 -12.48 -28.89
N GLU A 225 -5.89 -13.18 -29.02
CA GLU A 225 -5.83 -14.48 -29.71
C GLU A 225 -6.78 -15.50 -29.07
N LEU A 226 -6.81 -15.56 -27.74
CA LEU A 226 -7.76 -16.41 -27.00
C LEU A 226 -9.23 -16.02 -27.29
N LEU A 227 -9.53 -14.72 -27.35
CA LEU A 227 -10.89 -14.22 -27.56
C LEU A 227 -11.33 -14.21 -29.03
N ASP A 228 -10.40 -14.21 -29.97
CA ASP A 228 -10.66 -14.32 -31.41
C ASP A 228 -11.00 -15.78 -31.82
N ASP A 229 -10.54 -16.78 -31.07
CA ASP A 229 -11.03 -18.15 -31.21
C ASP A 229 -12.45 -18.28 -30.64
N ASP A 230 -13.42 -18.46 -31.53
CA ASP A 230 -14.83 -18.65 -31.18
C ASP A 230 -15.05 -19.78 -30.17
N SER A 231 -14.34 -20.91 -30.31
CA SER A 231 -14.50 -22.06 -29.42
C SER A 231 -13.96 -21.79 -28.02
N ALA A 232 -12.80 -21.14 -27.92
CA ALA A 232 -12.20 -20.73 -26.66
C ALA A 232 -13.05 -19.66 -25.97
N ARG A 233 -13.57 -18.69 -26.73
CA ARG A 233 -14.46 -17.64 -26.22
C ARG A 233 -15.77 -18.22 -25.66
N GLU A 234 -16.38 -19.17 -26.36
CA GLU A 234 -17.59 -19.84 -25.90
C GLU A 234 -17.33 -20.68 -24.64
N ARG A 235 -16.21 -21.40 -24.59
CA ARG A 235 -15.80 -22.14 -23.39
C ARG A 235 -15.57 -21.20 -22.21
N LEU A 236 -14.91 -20.06 -22.41
CA LEU A 236 -14.67 -19.05 -21.38
C LEU A 236 -15.99 -18.46 -20.85
N ALA A 237 -16.94 -18.17 -21.74
CA ALA A 237 -18.25 -17.66 -21.35
C ALA A 237 -19.01 -18.68 -20.50
N LEU A 238 -19.01 -19.97 -20.90
CA LEU A 238 -19.61 -21.04 -20.11
C LEU A 238 -18.94 -21.18 -18.74
N GLN A 239 -17.60 -21.18 -18.70
CA GLN A 239 -16.84 -21.31 -17.46
C GLN A 239 -17.15 -20.18 -16.48
N ARG A 240 -17.20 -18.93 -16.96
CA ARG A 240 -17.53 -17.76 -16.13
C ARG A 240 -18.97 -17.77 -15.66
N ALA A 241 -19.91 -18.13 -16.54
CA ALA A 241 -21.32 -18.23 -16.20
C ALA A 241 -21.57 -19.31 -15.16
N ALA A 242 -21.03 -20.52 -15.37
CA ALA A 242 -21.11 -21.62 -14.42
C ALA A 242 -20.50 -21.23 -13.08
N ARG A 243 -19.29 -20.64 -13.09
CA ARG A 243 -18.63 -20.18 -11.87
C ARG A 243 -19.50 -19.17 -11.12
N ASN A 244 -20.00 -18.13 -11.78
CA ASN A 244 -20.80 -17.11 -11.11
C ASN A 244 -22.08 -17.69 -10.50
N ILE A 245 -22.81 -18.51 -11.25
CA ILE A 245 -24.05 -19.13 -10.74
C ILE A 245 -23.77 -20.06 -9.56
N ILE A 246 -22.72 -20.88 -9.62
CA ILE A 246 -22.40 -21.84 -8.56
C ILE A 246 -21.85 -21.13 -7.30
N ASP A 247 -21.01 -20.10 -7.48
CA ASP A 247 -20.42 -19.31 -6.38
C ASP A 247 -21.49 -18.53 -5.59
N ASP A 248 -22.58 -18.13 -6.27
CA ASP A 248 -23.68 -17.38 -5.67
C ASP A 248 -24.84 -18.28 -5.18
N LEU A 249 -24.74 -19.61 -5.33
CA LEU A 249 -25.84 -20.53 -5.03
C LEU A 249 -26.05 -20.71 -3.51
N LYS A 250 -27.28 -20.46 -3.01
CA LYS A 250 -27.65 -20.60 -1.59
C LYS A 250 -28.81 -21.57 -1.34
N GLU A 251 -29.36 -22.15 -2.40
CA GLU A 251 -30.45 -23.11 -2.34
C GLU A 251 -30.06 -24.38 -3.08
N HIS A 252 -30.51 -25.54 -2.57
CA HIS A 252 -30.28 -26.82 -3.21
C HIS A 252 -31.03 -26.90 -4.55
N ILE A 253 -30.33 -27.35 -5.58
CA ILE A 253 -30.90 -27.60 -6.91
C ILE A 253 -30.76 -29.09 -7.20
N ASP A 254 -31.82 -29.70 -7.71
CA ASP A 254 -31.83 -31.11 -8.10
C ASP A 254 -31.13 -31.32 -9.46
N CYS A 255 -30.04 -32.06 -9.44
CA CYS A 255 -29.27 -32.47 -10.60
C CYS A 255 -29.37 -33.99 -10.83
N PRO A 256 -29.34 -34.44 -12.10
CA PRO A 256 -29.55 -35.85 -12.44
C PRO A 256 -28.39 -36.78 -12.05
N ASN A 257 -27.19 -36.24 -11.84
CA ASN A 257 -26.00 -37.01 -11.46
C ASN A 257 -25.79 -36.93 -9.95
N ALA A 258 -25.76 -38.09 -9.27
CA ALA A 258 -25.68 -38.16 -7.81
C ALA A 258 -24.33 -37.70 -7.23
N ASP A 259 -23.22 -37.92 -7.93
CA ASP A 259 -21.89 -37.49 -7.47
C ASP A 259 -21.77 -35.96 -7.58
N PHE A 260 -22.22 -35.41 -8.72
CA PHE A 260 -22.29 -33.97 -8.94
C PHE A 260 -23.26 -33.28 -7.98
N GLN A 261 -24.44 -33.88 -7.73
CA GLN A 261 -25.42 -33.38 -6.77
C GLN A 261 -24.79 -33.20 -5.39
N ARG A 262 -24.07 -34.21 -4.93
CA ARG A 262 -23.43 -34.18 -3.61
C ARG A 262 -22.38 -33.08 -3.50
N GLU A 263 -21.57 -32.86 -4.54
CA GLU A 263 -20.59 -31.77 -4.58
C GLU A 263 -21.28 -30.39 -4.66
N LEU A 264 -22.39 -30.29 -5.39
CA LEU A 264 -23.18 -29.06 -5.49
C LEU A 264 -23.84 -28.72 -4.15
N ASP A 265 -24.41 -29.71 -3.46
CA ASP A 265 -24.97 -29.54 -2.12
C ASP A 265 -23.90 -29.10 -1.12
N GLU A 266 -22.70 -29.70 -1.20
CA GLU A 266 -21.57 -29.24 -0.42
C GLU A 266 -21.22 -27.78 -0.75
N MET A 267 -21.22 -27.39 -2.03
CA MET A 267 -20.94 -26.02 -2.43
C MET A 267 -21.96 -25.02 -1.88
N VAL A 268 -23.26 -25.36 -1.84
CA VAL A 268 -24.29 -24.51 -1.21
C VAL A 268 -23.97 -24.24 0.26
N GLU A 269 -23.63 -25.28 1.01
CA GLU A 269 -23.24 -25.15 2.42
C GLU A 269 -21.97 -24.27 2.57
N LEU A 270 -20.99 -24.46 1.68
CA LEU A 270 -19.79 -23.63 1.67
C LEU A 270 -20.16 -22.16 1.37
N ASN A 271 -21.01 -21.90 0.38
CA ASN A 271 -21.44 -20.54 0.04
C ASN A 271 -22.14 -19.86 1.22
N ILE A 272 -23.04 -20.55 1.93
CA ILE A 272 -23.70 -20.02 3.12
C ILE A 272 -22.64 -19.71 4.20
N GLN A 273 -21.73 -20.64 4.43
CA GLN A 273 -20.64 -20.48 5.39
C GLN A 273 -19.73 -19.28 5.05
N THR A 274 -19.48 -19.00 3.76
CA THR A 274 -18.76 -17.80 3.32
C THR A 274 -19.43 -16.52 3.82
N ASP A 275 -20.75 -16.41 3.66
CA ASP A 275 -21.52 -15.24 4.10
C ASP A 275 -21.48 -15.11 5.62
N ASP A 276 -21.68 -16.23 6.34
CA ASP A 276 -21.63 -16.24 7.79
C ASP A 276 -20.28 -15.73 8.32
N TYR A 277 -19.16 -16.17 7.74
CA TYR A 277 -17.83 -15.68 8.11
C TYR A 277 -17.64 -14.19 7.78
N HIS A 278 -18.13 -13.73 6.62
CA HIS A 278 -18.03 -12.31 6.26
C HIS A 278 -18.83 -11.43 7.23
N GLU A 279 -20.04 -11.86 7.59
CA GLU A 279 -20.87 -11.17 8.57
C GLU A 279 -20.25 -11.21 9.96
N GLY A 280 -19.74 -12.37 10.40
CA GLY A 280 -19.04 -12.53 11.68
C GLY A 280 -17.78 -11.65 11.78
N LEU A 281 -16.96 -11.60 10.72
CA LEU A 281 -15.80 -10.71 10.62
C LEU A 281 -16.20 -9.24 10.66
N GLY A 282 -17.26 -8.87 9.94
CA GLY A 282 -17.82 -7.53 9.92
C GLY A 282 -18.31 -7.10 11.31
N GLN A 283 -19.04 -7.98 12.00
CA GLN A 283 -19.57 -7.74 13.34
C GLN A 283 -18.44 -7.60 14.38
N ALA A 284 -17.41 -8.45 14.32
CA ALA A 284 -16.23 -8.34 15.18
C ALA A 284 -15.48 -7.02 14.95
N ALA A 285 -15.24 -6.65 13.69
CA ALA A 285 -14.60 -5.39 13.32
C ALA A 285 -15.41 -4.16 13.78
N GLY A 286 -16.74 -4.20 13.59
CA GLY A 286 -17.66 -3.17 14.04
C GLY A 286 -17.65 -3.00 15.56
N LEU A 287 -17.64 -4.12 16.30
CA LEU A 287 -17.52 -4.11 17.75
C LEU A 287 -16.19 -3.48 18.20
N ILE A 288 -15.06 -3.88 17.60
CA ILE A 288 -13.73 -3.30 17.93
C ILE A 288 -13.75 -1.78 17.73
N ALA A 289 -14.23 -1.31 16.58
CA ALA A 289 -14.29 0.12 16.26
C ALA A 289 -15.19 0.89 17.24
N LEU A 290 -16.31 0.30 17.65
CA LEU A 290 -17.21 0.88 18.65
C LEU A 290 -16.52 0.99 20.01
N LEU A 291 -15.86 -0.08 20.48
CA LEU A 291 -15.16 -0.09 21.75
C LEU A 291 -14.02 0.94 21.77
N ASP A 292 -13.29 1.08 20.65
CA ASP A 292 -12.26 2.12 20.47
C ASP A 292 -12.85 3.53 20.60
N ALA A 293 -13.94 3.83 19.89
CA ALA A 293 -14.61 5.12 19.98
C ALA A 293 -15.07 5.45 21.41
N VAL A 294 -15.59 4.47 22.17
CA VAL A 294 -15.99 4.67 23.57
C VAL A 294 -14.76 4.93 24.46
N VAL A 295 -13.67 4.18 24.27
CA VAL A 295 -12.40 4.40 24.99
C VAL A 295 -11.85 5.80 24.72
N GLU A 296 -11.84 6.23 23.46
CA GLU A 296 -11.39 7.57 23.07
C GLU A 296 -12.25 8.67 23.71
N GLY A 297 -13.58 8.53 23.68
CA GLY A 297 -14.48 9.47 24.35
C GLY A 297 -14.25 9.56 25.86
N LEU A 298 -14.07 8.40 26.52
CA LEU A 298 -13.75 8.35 27.96
C LEU A 298 -12.38 8.96 28.26
N ALA A 299 -11.38 8.76 27.39
CA ALA A 299 -10.07 9.37 27.53
C ALA A 299 -10.13 10.90 27.40
N GLY A 300 -10.91 11.43 26.46
CA GLY A 300 -11.18 12.86 26.33
C GLY A 300 -11.82 13.46 27.58
N MET A 301 -12.82 12.76 28.15
CA MET A 301 -13.43 13.16 29.41
C MET A 301 -12.46 13.07 30.59
N GLN A 302 -11.64 12.02 30.67
CA GLN A 302 -10.64 11.86 31.72
C GLN A 302 -9.60 12.97 31.69
N ASN A 303 -9.15 13.39 30.50
CA ASN A 303 -8.25 14.53 30.32
C ASN A 303 -8.87 15.83 30.84
N SER A 304 -10.16 16.04 30.57
CA SER A 304 -10.94 17.19 31.07
C SER A 304 -11.04 17.19 32.59
N VAL A 305 -11.35 16.03 33.20
CA VAL A 305 -11.36 15.85 34.67
C VAL A 305 -9.97 16.11 35.24
N GLY A 306 -8.90 15.62 34.59
CA GLY A 306 -7.53 15.87 35.00
C GLY A 306 -7.16 17.36 34.99
N ALA A 307 -7.66 18.13 34.02
CA ALA A 307 -7.51 19.58 33.99
C ALA A 307 -8.23 20.25 35.17
N LEU A 308 -9.47 19.86 35.46
CA LEU A 308 -10.22 20.38 36.62
C LEU A 308 -9.56 20.04 37.96
N VAL A 309 -8.99 18.84 38.10
CA VAL A 309 -8.21 18.46 39.30
C VAL A 309 -6.99 19.37 39.47
N ARG A 310 -6.30 19.73 38.38
CA ARG A 310 -5.17 20.67 38.44
C ARG A 310 -5.64 22.07 38.81
N GLU A 311 -6.71 22.55 38.20
CA GLU A 311 -7.32 23.85 38.49
C GLU A 311 -7.69 23.99 39.97
N GLN A 312 -8.41 23.01 40.50
CA GLN A 312 -8.78 22.94 41.91
C GLN A 312 -7.57 22.97 42.85
N ARG A 313 -6.46 22.31 42.47
CA ARG A 313 -5.24 22.30 43.28
C ARG A 313 -4.56 23.66 43.26
N MET A 314 -4.42 24.27 42.07
CA MET A 314 -3.81 25.59 41.89
C MET A 314 -4.58 26.68 42.64
N HIS A 315 -5.91 26.62 42.60
CA HIS A 315 -6.80 27.58 43.25
C HIS A 315 -7.41 27.06 44.55
N SER A 316 -6.74 26.13 45.24
CA SER A 316 -7.25 25.46 46.45
C SER A 316 -7.58 26.39 47.63
N ALA A 317 -7.07 27.62 47.62
CA ALA A 317 -7.44 28.66 48.58
C ALA A 317 -8.87 29.19 48.38
N TYR A 318 -9.44 29.05 47.18
CA TYR A 318 -10.73 29.65 46.80
C TYR A 318 -11.72 28.65 46.19
N LEU A 319 -11.25 27.56 45.58
CA LEU A 319 -12.10 26.52 45.01
C LEU A 319 -12.26 25.35 46.00
N PRO A 320 -13.49 25.05 46.46
CA PRO A 320 -13.73 23.90 47.31
C PRO A 320 -13.49 22.57 46.58
N LYS A 321 -13.35 21.48 47.35
CA LYS A 321 -13.28 20.14 46.79
C LYS A 321 -14.64 19.75 46.19
N LEU A 322 -14.65 19.49 44.88
CA LEU A 322 -15.83 19.06 44.15
C LEU A 322 -16.21 17.65 44.57
N VAL A 323 -17.48 17.52 44.94
CA VAL A 323 -18.13 16.25 45.24
C VAL A 323 -19.15 15.99 44.13
N LEU A 324 -19.02 14.82 43.50
CA LEU A 324 -19.82 14.39 42.36
C LEU A 324 -20.60 13.13 42.73
N ASN A 325 -21.79 12.98 42.17
CA ASN A 325 -22.51 11.72 42.20
C ASN A 325 -22.51 11.13 40.79
N ILE A 326 -21.98 9.91 40.62
CA ILE A 326 -22.08 9.21 39.35
C ILE A 326 -23.54 8.79 39.14
N PRO A 327 -24.19 9.20 38.03
CA PRO A 327 -25.57 8.79 37.77
C PRO A 327 -25.68 7.29 37.60
N ALA A 328 -26.76 6.69 38.14
CA ALA A 328 -26.99 5.25 38.09
C ALA A 328 -26.95 4.71 36.65
N GLY A 329 -27.58 5.39 35.69
CA GLY A 329 -27.57 4.96 34.29
C GLY A 329 -26.18 4.86 33.65
N ALA A 330 -25.21 5.68 34.09
CA ALA A 330 -23.83 5.57 33.60
C ALA A 330 -23.07 4.41 34.28
N VAL A 331 -23.44 4.08 35.52
CA VAL A 331 -22.93 2.87 36.20
C VAL A 331 -23.50 1.64 35.53
N ASP A 332 -24.81 1.60 35.29
CA ASP A 332 -25.51 0.47 34.67
C ASP A 332 -24.97 0.18 33.27
N PHE A 333 -24.71 1.21 32.46
CA PHE A 333 -24.05 1.06 31.15
C PHE A 333 -22.70 0.36 31.27
N HIS A 334 -21.89 0.67 32.29
CA HIS A 334 -20.57 0.06 32.44
C HIS A 334 -20.56 -1.31 33.12
N GLN A 335 -21.69 -1.81 33.64
CA GLN A 335 -21.76 -3.14 34.26
C GLN A 335 -21.74 -4.28 33.23
N GLN A 336 -21.94 -3.99 31.94
CA GLN A 336 -22.07 -5.01 30.90
C GLN A 336 -20.75 -5.60 30.40
N TRP A 337 -19.60 -4.96 30.66
CA TRP A 337 -18.32 -5.36 30.07
C TRP A 337 -17.88 -6.77 30.43
N GLU A 338 -18.06 -7.20 31.67
CA GLU A 338 -17.72 -8.56 32.09
C GLU A 338 -18.61 -9.62 31.42
N GLY A 339 -19.88 -9.30 31.19
CA GLY A 339 -20.80 -10.17 30.47
C GLY A 339 -20.40 -10.31 29.01
N LEU A 340 -20.11 -9.18 28.36
CA LEU A 340 -19.65 -9.16 26.98
C LEU A 340 -18.31 -9.88 26.81
N LYS A 341 -17.37 -9.67 27.73
CA LYS A 341 -16.09 -10.39 27.75
C LYS A 341 -16.31 -11.91 27.77
N LYS A 342 -17.14 -12.40 28.70
CA LYS A 342 -17.43 -13.84 28.83
C LYS A 342 -18.07 -14.45 27.59
N MET A 343 -18.86 -13.65 26.86
CA MET A 343 -19.47 -14.09 25.62
C MET A 343 -18.44 -14.30 24.51
N LEU A 344 -17.30 -13.60 24.56
CA LEU A 344 -16.20 -13.71 23.58
C LEU A 344 -15.13 -14.75 23.96
N LEU A 345 -15.12 -15.23 25.21
CA LEU A 345 -14.06 -16.11 25.73
C LEU A 345 -14.03 -17.52 25.09
N ASP A 346 -15.15 -18.02 24.59
CA ASP A 346 -15.19 -19.34 23.93
C ASP A 346 -14.85 -19.22 22.44
N GLU A 347 -13.71 -18.61 22.14
CA GLU A 347 -13.26 -18.28 20.79
C GLU A 347 -13.39 -19.47 19.84
N LYS A 348 -13.00 -20.67 20.29
CA LYS A 348 -13.02 -21.86 19.44
C LYS A 348 -14.43 -22.18 18.93
N THR A 349 -15.41 -22.22 19.83
CA THR A 349 -16.80 -22.54 19.44
C THR A 349 -17.40 -21.40 18.60
N ILE A 350 -17.09 -20.15 18.94
CA ILE A 350 -17.57 -18.98 18.20
C ILE A 350 -17.00 -18.97 16.77
N CYS A 351 -15.72 -19.27 16.61
CA CYS A 351 -15.06 -19.35 15.31
C CYS A 351 -15.58 -20.49 14.42
N GLU A 352 -16.11 -21.57 15.01
CA GLU A 352 -16.75 -22.66 14.27
C GLU A 352 -18.18 -22.30 13.83
N HIS A 353 -18.82 -21.32 14.48
CA HIS A 353 -20.23 -20.94 14.28
C HIS A 353 -20.41 -19.41 14.18
N PRO A 354 -19.91 -18.76 13.12
CA PRO A 354 -19.98 -17.30 12.98
C PRO A 354 -21.40 -16.73 12.92
N ALA A 355 -22.40 -17.45 12.37
CA ALA A 355 -23.80 -17.01 12.39
C ALA A 355 -24.37 -16.91 13.83
N ASP A 356 -24.02 -17.87 14.69
CA ASP A 356 -24.47 -17.86 16.09
C ASP A 356 -23.84 -16.68 16.86
N PHE A 357 -22.59 -16.34 16.54
CA PHE A 357 -21.92 -15.15 17.07
C PHE A 357 -22.67 -13.87 16.70
N VAL A 358 -22.96 -13.68 15.41
CA VAL A 358 -23.68 -12.50 14.91
C VAL A 358 -25.01 -12.34 15.64
N LYS A 359 -25.80 -13.42 15.68
CA LYS A 359 -27.11 -13.45 16.34
C LYS A 359 -27.03 -13.16 17.84
N ALA A 360 -25.97 -13.59 18.52
CA ALA A 360 -25.75 -13.29 19.93
C ALA A 360 -25.33 -11.83 20.16
N MET A 361 -24.53 -11.27 19.27
CA MET A 361 -23.98 -9.92 19.36
C MET A 361 -24.97 -8.82 18.95
N GLU A 362 -25.82 -9.08 17.94
CA GLU A 362 -26.80 -8.12 17.42
C GLU A 362 -27.60 -7.41 18.52
N PRO A 363 -28.29 -8.10 19.46
CA PRO A 363 -29.05 -7.42 20.51
C PRO A 363 -28.17 -6.62 21.48
N VAL A 364 -26.89 -6.99 21.64
CA VAL A 364 -25.94 -6.23 22.46
C VAL A 364 -25.58 -4.93 21.75
N ILE A 365 -25.25 -4.98 20.46
CA ILE A 365 -24.89 -3.79 19.68
C ILE A 365 -26.10 -2.85 19.55
N GLU A 366 -27.27 -3.38 19.19
CA GLU A 366 -28.45 -2.57 18.90
C GLU A 366 -29.11 -1.95 20.14
N ASN A 367 -29.03 -2.60 21.30
CA ASN A 367 -29.69 -2.12 22.51
C ASN A 367 -28.73 -1.56 23.55
N GLN A 368 -27.68 -2.32 23.86
CA GLN A 368 -26.78 -2.04 24.99
C GLN A 368 -25.63 -1.10 24.61
N LEU A 369 -25.15 -1.20 23.37
CA LEU A 369 -24.07 -0.40 22.81
C LEU A 369 -24.54 0.50 21.67
N SER A 370 -25.84 0.81 21.63
CA SER A 370 -26.38 1.70 20.61
C SER A 370 -25.80 3.10 20.73
N ASN A 371 -25.80 3.86 19.61
CA ASN A 371 -25.40 5.26 19.63
C ASN A 371 -26.18 6.09 20.66
N GLU A 372 -27.46 5.76 20.87
CA GLU A 372 -28.29 6.41 21.89
C GLU A 372 -27.82 6.05 23.31
N ALA A 373 -27.53 4.78 23.58
CA ALA A 373 -27.06 4.33 24.89
C ALA A 373 -25.68 4.94 25.23
N ILE A 374 -24.76 4.93 24.26
CA ILE A 374 -23.43 5.53 24.39
C ILE A 374 -23.54 7.04 24.62
N GLY A 375 -24.33 7.74 23.78
CA GLY A 375 -24.54 9.18 23.91
C GLY A 375 -25.14 9.56 25.26
N ARG A 376 -26.18 8.84 25.69
CA ARG A 376 -26.81 9.03 27.00
C ARG A 376 -25.82 8.81 28.15
N MET A 377 -24.94 7.82 28.06
CA MET A 377 -23.89 7.62 29.06
C MET A 377 -22.96 8.83 29.14
N PHE A 378 -22.47 9.33 28.01
CA PHE A 378 -21.60 10.52 27.99
C PHE A 378 -22.30 11.77 28.51
N ASP A 379 -23.57 11.99 28.14
CA ASP A 379 -24.38 13.11 28.62
C ASP A 379 -24.61 13.05 30.14
N LEU A 380 -24.87 11.85 30.68
CA LEU A 380 -25.04 11.65 32.12
C LEU A 380 -23.74 11.98 32.87
N LEU A 381 -22.60 11.49 32.40
CA LEU A 381 -21.30 11.75 33.01
C LEU A 381 -20.90 13.23 32.90
N GLY A 382 -21.03 13.83 31.72
CA GLY A 382 -20.74 15.24 31.47
C GLY A 382 -21.65 16.17 32.28
N GLY A 383 -22.96 15.89 32.29
CA GLY A 383 -23.93 16.66 33.06
C GLY A 383 -23.72 16.56 34.56
N ALA A 384 -23.26 15.41 35.08
CA ALA A 384 -22.88 15.28 36.49
C ALA A 384 -21.67 16.17 36.84
N LEU A 385 -20.68 16.24 35.95
CA LEU A 385 -19.50 17.08 36.11
C LEU A 385 -19.84 18.58 36.06
N SER A 386 -20.61 19.01 35.05
CA SER A 386 -21.04 20.40 34.90
C SER A 386 -21.86 20.87 36.10
N ARG A 387 -22.85 20.09 36.54
CA ARG A 387 -23.66 20.45 37.73
C ARG A 387 -22.80 20.63 38.98
N ALA A 388 -21.85 19.72 39.22
CA ALA A 388 -20.99 19.83 40.39
C ALA A 388 -20.13 21.10 40.35
N ALA A 389 -19.55 21.43 39.20
CA ALA A 389 -18.78 22.65 39.01
C ALA A 389 -19.65 23.90 39.18
N ASP A 390 -20.79 23.97 38.50
CA ASP A 390 -21.69 25.12 38.50
C ASP A 390 -22.31 25.40 39.88
N GLU A 391 -22.56 24.38 40.69
CA GLU A 391 -23.16 24.53 42.02
C GLU A 391 -22.13 24.89 43.09
N GLN A 392 -20.89 24.38 42.98
CA GLN A 392 -19.91 24.43 44.07
C GLN A 392 -18.76 25.42 43.83
N TRP A 393 -18.49 25.82 42.59
CA TRP A 393 -17.40 26.74 42.22
C TRP A 393 -17.89 28.13 41.75
N LYS A 394 -19.07 28.56 42.20
CA LYS A 394 -19.62 29.88 41.88
C LYS A 394 -18.76 31.03 42.39
#